data_AF-A0A9W6U8H6-F1
#
_entry.id   AF-A0A9W6U8H6-F1
#
_cell.length_a   1.000
_cell.length_b   1.000
_cell.length_c   1.000
_cell.angle_alpha   90.00
_cell.angle_beta   90.00
_cell.angle_gamma   90.00
#
_symmetry.space_group_name_H-M   'P 1'
#
loop_
_entity.id
_entity.type
_entity.pdbx_description
1 polymer ?
#
loop_
_entity_poly.entity_id
_entity_poly.type
_entity_poly.pdbx_seq_one_letter_code
_entity_poly.pdbx_strand_id
1 'polypeptide(L)'
;MTLNEFLDRHIVPSDKGVGADISQPQKPKKLGYLAQHRLFDQVRLIGIELGLVARVEDAEDGGDEDITINSWFGPGGTVSPLHFDPKDNVLCQVVGAKYLRLYAPEESNKLYPIEGLLSNTSQVQVEDPDDEQFPEFRHAKYVECVLREGEMLYIPPKYWHYVRSLSTSFSVSFWWA
;
A
#
# COMPACT_ATOMS: atom_id res chain seq x y z
N MET A 1 -17.32 -16.79 -5.73
CA MET A 1 -17.05 -15.50 -6.37
C MET A 1 -15.76 -15.66 -7.14
N THR A 2 -15.76 -15.38 -8.44
CA THR A 2 -14.53 -15.39 -9.25
C THR A 2 -13.69 -14.14 -8.98
N LEU A 3 -12.41 -14.12 -9.36
CA LEU A 3 -11.57 -12.92 -9.25
C LEU A 3 -12.21 -11.75 -9.99
N ASN A 4 -12.65 -11.96 -11.25
CA ASN A 4 -13.33 -10.92 -12.04
C ASN A 4 -14.59 -10.38 -11.34
N GLU A 5 -15.41 -11.25 -10.76
CA GLU A 5 -16.59 -10.81 -9.98
C GLU A 5 -16.19 -9.97 -8.75
N PHE A 6 -15.06 -10.27 -8.11
CA PHE A 6 -14.54 -9.47 -7.01
C PHE A 6 -14.04 -8.11 -7.51
N LEU A 7 -13.27 -8.08 -8.61
CA LEU A 7 -12.75 -6.86 -9.23
C LEU A 7 -13.88 -5.90 -9.60
N ASP A 8 -14.87 -6.39 -10.36
CA ASP A 8 -16.00 -5.61 -10.86
C ASP A 8 -16.88 -5.07 -9.74
N ARG A 9 -17.00 -5.81 -8.62
CA ARG A 9 -17.90 -5.43 -7.52
C ARG A 9 -17.26 -4.50 -6.52
N HIS A 10 -15.95 -4.65 -6.27
CA HIS A 10 -15.30 -4.07 -5.11
C HIS A 10 -14.18 -3.08 -5.44
N ILE A 11 -13.65 -3.09 -6.67
CA ILE A 11 -12.42 -2.36 -7.01
C ILE A 11 -12.61 -1.43 -8.21
N VAL A 12 -13.21 -1.95 -9.29
CA VAL A 12 -13.55 -1.17 -10.48
C VAL A 12 -15.04 -1.30 -10.73
N PRO A 13 -15.89 -0.60 -9.96
CA PRO A 13 -17.33 -0.67 -10.17
C PRO A 13 -17.62 -0.22 -11.60
N SER A 14 -18.07 -1.14 -12.45
CA SER A 14 -18.46 -0.77 -13.81
C SER A 14 -19.59 0.26 -13.72
N ASP A 15 -19.48 1.37 -14.46
CA ASP A 15 -20.55 2.36 -14.65
C ASP A 15 -21.72 1.81 -15.50
N LYS A 16 -21.91 0.49 -15.55
CA LYS A 16 -23.02 -0.17 -16.25
C LYS A 16 -24.38 -0.01 -15.52
N GLY A 17 -24.56 1.10 -14.82
CA GLY A 17 -25.83 1.56 -14.28
C GLY A 17 -26.45 2.64 -15.17
N VAL A 18 -26.77 2.32 -16.42
CA VAL A 18 -27.71 3.15 -17.20
C VAL A 18 -29.07 3.03 -16.49
N GLY A 19 -29.44 4.04 -15.70
CA GLY A 19 -30.75 4.16 -15.06
C GLY A 19 -30.78 4.05 -13.53
N ALA A 20 -29.78 4.56 -12.81
CA ALA A 20 -29.91 4.70 -11.35
C ALA A 20 -30.89 5.84 -11.00
N ASP A 21 -32.06 5.47 -10.50
CA ASP A 21 -33.04 6.36 -9.89
C ASP A 21 -32.39 7.16 -8.74
N ILE A 22 -32.33 8.48 -8.92
CA ILE A 22 -31.65 9.45 -8.03
C ILE A 22 -32.42 9.63 -6.71
N SER A 23 -33.59 9.01 -6.57
CA SER A 23 -34.49 9.18 -5.42
C SER A 23 -34.20 8.27 -4.22
N GLN A 24 -33.28 7.30 -4.34
CA GLN A 24 -32.95 6.39 -3.24
C GLN A 24 -31.51 6.56 -2.73
N PRO A 25 -31.31 6.62 -1.39
CA PRO A 25 -29.96 6.64 -0.82
C PRO A 25 -29.21 5.36 -1.20
N GLN A 26 -28.17 5.49 -2.03
CA GLN A 26 -27.34 4.35 -2.38
C GLN A 26 -26.63 3.85 -1.12
N LYS A 27 -26.80 2.55 -0.80
CA LYS A 27 -26.01 1.90 0.24
C LYS A 27 -24.51 2.13 -0.04
N PRO A 28 -23.69 2.44 0.97
CA PRO A 28 -22.26 2.64 0.75
C PRO A 28 -21.68 1.39 0.06
N LYS A 29 -21.07 1.59 -1.10
CA LYS A 29 -20.41 0.51 -1.85
C LYS A 29 -19.32 -0.07 -0.94
N LYS A 30 -19.40 -1.37 -0.63
CA LYS A 30 -18.32 -2.07 0.08
C LYS A 30 -17.11 -2.13 -0.85
N LEU A 31 -16.12 -1.29 -0.61
CA LEU A 31 -14.85 -1.28 -1.35
C LEU A 31 -13.95 -2.39 -0.80
N GLY A 32 -13.22 -3.07 -1.69
CA GLY A 32 -12.24 -4.09 -1.34
C GLY A 32 -10.83 -3.50 -1.35
N TYR A 33 -9.93 -4.02 -0.53
CA TYR A 33 -8.50 -3.72 -0.62
C TYR A 33 -7.72 -5.01 -0.41
N LEU A 34 -7.01 -5.45 -1.45
CA LEU A 34 -6.06 -6.55 -1.37
C LEU A 34 -4.71 -5.97 -0.98
N ALA A 35 -4.35 -6.11 0.29
CA ALA A 35 -3.10 -5.60 0.84
C ALA A 35 -2.15 -6.76 1.15
N GLN A 36 -0.84 -6.54 0.92
CA GLN A 36 0.22 -7.47 1.30
C GLN A 36 -0.02 -8.92 0.86
N HIS A 37 -0.51 -9.11 -0.38
CA HIS A 37 -0.88 -10.42 -0.88
C HIS A 37 0.16 -10.98 -1.86
N ARG A 38 0.55 -12.25 -1.69
CA ARG A 38 1.48 -12.97 -2.57
C ARG A 38 0.77 -13.45 -3.84
N LEU A 39 0.20 -12.53 -4.61
CA LEU A 39 -0.63 -12.81 -5.79
C LEU A 39 0.12 -13.64 -6.84
N PHE A 40 1.42 -13.42 -7.00
CA PHE A 40 2.25 -14.07 -8.01
C PHE A 40 2.50 -15.55 -7.74
N ASP A 41 2.35 -16.00 -6.50
CA ASP A 41 2.40 -17.43 -6.17
C ASP A 41 1.19 -18.18 -6.75
N GLN A 42 0.06 -17.48 -6.89
CA GLN A 42 -1.20 -18.03 -7.42
C GLN A 42 -1.35 -17.78 -8.92
N VAL A 43 -0.92 -16.61 -9.41
CA VAL A 43 -1.08 -16.18 -10.81
C VAL A 43 0.28 -15.77 -11.38
N ARG A 44 1.10 -16.78 -11.69
CA ARG A 44 2.49 -16.59 -12.18
C ARG A 44 2.58 -15.76 -13.47
N LEU A 45 1.57 -15.86 -14.34
CA LEU A 45 1.56 -15.14 -15.64
C LEU A 45 1.70 -13.62 -15.47
N ILE A 46 1.03 -13.02 -14.48
CA ILE A 46 1.14 -11.59 -14.21
C ILE A 46 2.58 -11.23 -13.79
N GLY A 47 3.23 -12.12 -13.02
CA GLY A 47 4.62 -11.94 -12.63
C GLY A 47 5.58 -11.99 -13.83
N ILE A 48 5.29 -12.83 -14.83
CA ILE A 48 6.07 -12.90 -16.08
C ILE A 48 5.91 -11.61 -16.88
N GLU A 49 4.68 -11.11 -17.04
CA GLU A 49 4.40 -9.85 -17.78
C GLU A 49 5.10 -8.64 -17.15
N LEU A 50 5.19 -8.61 -15.82
CA LEU A 50 5.91 -7.58 -15.08
C LEU A 50 7.42 -7.80 -15.02
N GLY A 51 7.95 -8.85 -15.67
CA GLY A 51 9.37 -9.18 -15.69
C GLY A 51 9.94 -9.65 -14.34
N LEU A 52 9.08 -10.07 -13.40
CA LEU A 52 9.47 -10.50 -12.05
C LEU A 52 10.09 -11.90 -12.04
N VAL A 53 9.65 -12.77 -12.96
CA VAL A 53 10.01 -14.19 -12.99
C VAL A 53 11.32 -14.43 -13.75
N ALA A 54 11.67 -13.60 -14.72
CA ALA A 54 12.91 -13.75 -15.49
C ALA A 54 14.18 -13.55 -14.66
N ARG A 55 14.10 -12.88 -13.50
CA ARG A 55 15.27 -12.61 -12.63
C ARG A 55 15.58 -13.70 -11.60
N VAL A 56 14.65 -14.62 -11.35
CA VAL A 56 14.84 -15.69 -10.35
C VAL A 56 15.66 -16.85 -10.92
N GLU A 57 15.66 -17.05 -12.24
CA GLU A 57 16.44 -18.10 -12.90
C GLU A 57 17.87 -17.66 -13.28
N ASP A 58 18.12 -16.35 -13.42
CA ASP A 58 19.43 -15.78 -13.80
C ASP A 58 20.34 -15.43 -12.60
N ALA A 59 19.92 -15.69 -11.36
CA ALA A 59 20.71 -15.44 -10.15
C ALA A 59 21.74 -16.57 -9.92
N GLU A 60 22.67 -16.74 -10.86
CA GLU A 60 23.92 -17.45 -10.63
C GLU A 60 24.88 -16.53 -9.85
N ASP A 61 24.79 -16.54 -8.51
CA ASP A 61 25.91 -16.57 -7.55
C ASP A 61 25.45 -16.07 -6.16
N GLY A 62 25.49 -16.98 -5.17
CA GLY A 62 25.73 -16.68 -3.75
C GLY A 62 24.80 -15.71 -2.99
N GLY A 63 23.65 -16.21 -2.54
CA GLY A 63 22.91 -15.67 -1.38
C GLY A 63 21.42 -15.49 -1.63
N ASP A 64 20.63 -16.54 -1.39
CA ASP A 64 19.16 -16.41 -1.26
C ASP A 64 18.84 -15.59 0.01
N GLU A 65 18.92 -14.26 -0.09
CA GLU A 65 18.09 -13.42 0.79
C GLU A 65 16.66 -13.56 0.26
N ASP A 66 15.79 -14.25 1.02
CA ASP A 66 14.39 -14.52 0.66
C ASP A 66 13.61 -13.23 0.33
N ILE A 67 13.64 -12.81 -0.94
CA ILE A 67 12.86 -11.66 -1.42
C ILE A 67 11.38 -12.03 -1.37
N THR A 68 10.64 -11.37 -0.50
CA THR A 68 9.18 -11.51 -0.43
C THR A 68 8.54 -10.49 -1.36
N ILE A 69 7.83 -10.99 -2.38
CA ILE A 69 7.10 -10.16 -3.34
C ILE A 69 5.62 -10.09 -2.94
N ASN A 70 5.15 -8.90 -2.59
CA ASN A 70 3.75 -8.65 -2.27
C ASN A 70 3.09 -7.75 -3.31
N SER A 71 1.78 -7.90 -3.46
CA SER A 71 0.93 -7.08 -4.31
C SER A 71 -0.07 -6.28 -3.46
N TRP A 72 -0.38 -5.09 -3.94
CA TRP A 72 -1.30 -4.14 -3.33
C TRP A 72 -2.28 -3.68 -4.39
N PHE A 73 -3.57 -3.95 -4.21
CA PHE A 73 -4.58 -3.67 -5.21
C PHE A 73 -5.87 -3.18 -4.59
N GLY A 74 -6.34 -2.01 -5.02
CA GLY A 74 -7.51 -1.37 -4.43
C GLY A 74 -8.06 -0.20 -5.25
N PRO A 75 -9.29 0.26 -4.93
CA PRO A 75 -9.84 1.48 -5.48
C PRO A 75 -9.10 2.71 -4.91
N GLY A 76 -9.38 3.86 -5.52
CA GLY A 76 -8.97 5.15 -4.97
C GLY A 76 -9.51 5.37 -3.56
N GLY A 77 -8.71 6.02 -2.71
CA GLY A 77 -9.03 6.27 -1.31
C GLY A 77 -8.66 5.13 -0.35
N THR A 78 -8.11 4.01 -0.83
CA THR A 78 -7.54 2.98 0.05
C THR A 78 -6.35 3.54 0.82
N VAL A 79 -6.30 3.25 2.12
CA VAL A 79 -5.28 3.75 3.05
C VAL A 79 -4.58 2.58 3.72
N SER A 80 -3.26 2.61 3.73
CA SER A 80 -2.43 1.89 4.69
C SER A 80 -2.07 2.89 5.80
N PRO A 81 -2.53 2.69 7.05
CA PRO A 81 -2.22 3.58 8.17
C PRO A 81 -0.71 3.75 8.36
N LEU A 82 -0.29 4.79 9.08
CA LEU A 82 1.12 5.03 9.33
C LEU A 82 1.72 3.88 10.14
N HIS A 83 2.68 3.16 9.57
CA HIS A 83 3.34 2.02 10.19
C HIS A 83 4.78 1.90 9.69
N PHE A 84 5.58 1.04 10.29
CA PHE A 84 6.87 0.65 9.75
C PHE A 84 7.02 -0.87 9.63
N ASP A 85 7.90 -1.27 8.73
CA ASP A 85 8.28 -2.67 8.51
C ASP A 85 9.74 -2.89 8.92
N PRO A 86 10.11 -4.12 9.37
CA PRO A 86 11.47 -4.41 9.79
C PRO A 86 12.45 -4.67 8.64
N LYS A 87 11.94 -4.84 7.41
CA LYS A 87 12.71 -5.21 6.22
C LYS A 87 12.97 -4.00 5.33
N ASP A 88 13.98 -4.11 4.48
CA ASP A 88 14.11 -3.24 3.32
C ASP A 88 12.93 -3.44 2.38
N ASN A 89 12.49 -2.37 1.72
CA ASN A 89 11.34 -2.44 0.82
C ASN A 89 11.53 -1.51 -0.39
N VAL A 90 11.29 -2.03 -1.60
CA VAL A 90 11.01 -1.19 -2.79
C VAL A 90 9.55 -1.33 -3.15
N LEU A 91 8.82 -0.22 -3.15
CA LEU A 91 7.45 -0.13 -3.65
C LEU A 91 7.48 0.37 -5.10
N CYS A 92 7.04 -0.48 -6.03
CA CYS A 92 6.90 -0.16 -7.45
C CYS A 92 5.43 0.11 -7.77
N GLN A 93 5.15 1.26 -8.37
CA GLN A 93 3.80 1.61 -8.78
C GLN A 93 3.55 1.14 -10.22
N VAL A 94 2.56 0.27 -10.40
CA VAL A 94 2.26 -0.32 -11.71
C VAL A 94 1.06 0.35 -12.36
N VAL A 95 -0.02 0.58 -11.61
CA VAL A 95 -1.25 1.25 -12.11
C VAL A 95 -1.69 2.31 -11.12
N GLY A 96 -2.10 3.49 -11.59
CA GLY A 96 -2.57 4.60 -10.78
C GLY A 96 -1.45 5.32 -10.03
N ALA A 97 -1.84 6.11 -9.03
CA ALA A 97 -0.91 6.86 -8.20
C ALA A 97 -1.19 6.69 -6.71
N LYS A 98 -0.14 6.78 -5.89
CA LYS A 98 -0.22 6.76 -4.44
C LYS A 98 0.44 8.01 -3.86
N TYR A 99 -0.18 8.61 -2.87
CA TYR A 99 0.46 9.59 -1.99
C TYR A 99 1.13 8.84 -0.84
N LEU A 100 2.38 9.19 -0.55
CA LEU A 100 3.13 8.64 0.56
C LEU A 100 3.72 9.75 1.41
N ARG A 101 3.72 9.52 2.72
CA ARG A 101 4.45 10.33 3.69
C ARG A 101 5.35 9.42 4.53
N LEU A 102 6.63 9.76 4.63
CA LEU A 102 7.64 8.98 5.31
C LEU A 102 8.25 9.77 6.47
N TYR A 103 8.41 9.11 7.60
CA TYR A 103 9.09 9.63 8.78
C TYR A 103 10.24 8.72 9.15
N ALA A 104 11.37 9.33 9.51
CA ALA A 104 12.55 8.59 9.93
C ALA A 104 12.32 7.88 11.29
N PRO A 105 13.01 6.77 11.59
CA PRO A 105 12.87 6.06 12.86
C PRO A 105 13.10 6.95 14.09
N GLU A 106 13.91 8.00 13.97
CA GLU A 106 14.20 8.97 15.03
C GLU A 106 12.97 9.80 15.45
N GLU A 107 11.95 9.88 14.59
CA GLU A 107 10.71 10.62 14.87
C GLU A 107 9.69 9.76 15.65
N SER A 108 9.96 8.47 15.90
CA SER A 108 9.02 7.49 16.49
C SER A 108 8.31 7.97 17.76
N ASN A 109 9.01 8.73 18.63
CA ASN A 109 8.45 9.24 19.87
C ASN A 109 7.32 10.27 19.66
N LYS A 110 7.22 10.86 18.46
CA LYS A 110 6.18 11.81 18.07
C LYS A 110 5.05 11.18 17.26
N LEU A 111 5.17 9.90 16.92
CA LEU A 111 4.23 9.18 16.05
C LEU A 111 3.23 8.33 16.83
N TYR A 112 3.26 8.37 18.16
CA TYR A 112 2.31 7.68 19.04
C TYR A 112 2.00 6.23 18.62
N PRO A 113 3.01 5.33 18.68
CA PRO A 113 2.79 3.92 18.37
C PRO A 113 1.70 3.29 19.24
N ILE A 114 0.96 2.33 18.70
CA ILE A 114 0.00 1.53 19.49
C ILE A 114 0.78 0.66 20.47
N GLU A 115 0.34 0.56 21.72
CA GLU A 115 1.02 -0.28 22.70
C GLU A 115 0.87 -1.78 22.38
N GLY A 116 1.91 -2.57 22.68
CA GLY A 116 1.88 -4.03 22.55
C GLY A 116 2.23 -4.55 21.15
N LEU A 117 1.45 -5.52 20.66
CA LEU A 117 1.73 -6.26 19.43
C LEU A 117 1.68 -5.41 18.15
N LEU A 118 1.06 -4.23 18.20
CA LEU A 118 0.93 -3.29 17.07
C LEU A 118 1.84 -2.05 17.24
N SER A 119 2.93 -2.19 17.99
CA SER A 119 3.91 -1.11 18.24
C SER A 119 4.64 -0.60 17.00
N ASN A 120 4.45 -1.24 15.85
CA ASN A 120 4.89 -0.73 14.57
C ASN A 120 3.84 0.11 13.84
N THR A 121 2.67 0.34 14.42
CA THR A 121 1.56 1.12 13.82
C THR A 121 1.23 2.32 14.69
N SER A 122 1.03 3.49 14.07
CA SER A 122 0.69 4.74 14.73
C SER A 122 -0.80 4.81 15.08
N GLN A 123 -1.13 5.47 16.18
CA GLN A 123 -2.50 5.85 16.53
C GLN A 123 -3.02 7.04 15.70
N VAL A 124 -2.12 7.81 15.07
CA VAL A 124 -2.45 9.09 14.43
C VAL A 124 -3.07 8.90 13.05
N GLN A 125 -4.15 9.64 12.78
CA GLN A 125 -4.69 9.83 11.43
C GLN A 125 -3.86 10.92 10.71
N VAL A 126 -2.93 10.51 9.85
CA VAL A 126 -1.90 11.40 9.28
C VAL A 126 -2.43 12.63 8.54
N GLU A 127 -3.58 12.51 7.87
CA GLU A 127 -4.18 13.59 7.08
C GLU A 127 -5.22 14.42 7.86
N ASP A 128 -5.58 13.99 9.08
CA ASP A 128 -6.49 14.68 9.98
C ASP A 128 -6.08 14.40 11.44
N PRO A 129 -4.90 14.86 11.88
CA PRO A 129 -4.37 14.53 13.19
C PRO A 129 -5.15 15.26 14.30
N ASP A 130 -5.51 14.54 15.35
CA ASP A 130 -6.03 15.14 16.58
C ASP A 130 -4.87 15.80 17.36
N ASP A 131 -4.76 17.12 17.22
CA ASP A 131 -3.71 17.93 17.85
C ASP A 131 -3.83 18.04 19.37
N GLU A 132 -4.99 17.74 19.95
CA GLU A 132 -5.19 17.70 21.41
C GLU A 132 -4.71 16.36 21.97
N GLN A 133 -5.01 15.27 21.27
CA GLN A 133 -4.59 13.93 21.66
C GLN A 133 -3.12 13.63 21.32
N PHE A 134 -2.62 14.15 20.20
CA PHE A 134 -1.29 13.84 19.65
C PHE A 134 -0.43 15.10 19.40
N PRO A 135 -0.21 15.95 20.41
CA PRO A 135 0.39 17.28 20.23
C PRO A 135 1.80 17.27 19.64
N GLU A 136 2.59 16.21 19.85
CA GLU A 136 3.96 16.12 19.34
C GLU A 136 4.02 15.78 17.83
N PHE A 137 2.94 15.25 17.26
CA PHE A 137 2.92 14.79 15.87
C PHE A 137 3.17 15.92 14.88
N ARG A 138 2.68 17.14 15.17
CA ARG A 138 2.93 18.34 14.35
C ARG A 138 4.41 18.72 14.26
N HIS A 139 5.25 18.22 15.18
CA HIS A 139 6.69 18.44 15.23
C HIS A 139 7.49 17.30 14.60
N ALA A 140 6.82 16.26 14.10
CA ALA A 140 7.46 15.14 13.42
C ALA A 140 7.89 15.54 12.02
N LYS A 141 9.18 15.40 11.71
CA LYS A 141 9.72 15.73 10.38
C LYS A 141 9.42 14.60 9.40
N TYR A 142 9.00 14.96 8.19
CA TYR A 142 8.70 14.01 7.15
C TYR A 142 9.18 14.45 5.78
N VAL A 143 9.24 13.47 4.87
CA VAL A 143 9.27 13.68 3.43
C VAL A 143 8.01 13.08 2.83
N GLU A 144 7.54 13.62 1.71
CA GLU A 144 6.35 13.12 1.03
C GLU A 144 6.51 13.14 -0.48
N CYS A 145 5.80 12.25 -1.15
CA CYS A 145 5.78 12.18 -2.60
C CYS A 145 4.45 11.64 -3.12
N VAL A 146 4.20 11.85 -4.40
CA VAL A 146 3.20 11.12 -5.16
C VAL A 146 3.93 10.16 -6.07
N LEU A 147 3.84 8.87 -5.76
CA LEU A 147 4.41 7.79 -6.57
C LEU A 147 3.47 7.46 -7.73
N ARG A 148 3.94 7.64 -8.95
CA ARG A 148 3.20 7.48 -10.20
C ARG A 148 3.59 6.19 -10.92
N GLU A 149 2.78 5.77 -11.89
CA GLU A 149 3.03 4.60 -12.72
C GLU A 149 4.46 4.58 -13.28
N GLY A 150 5.14 3.43 -13.13
CA GLY A 150 6.52 3.22 -13.57
C GLY A 150 7.59 3.70 -12.57
N GLU A 151 7.21 4.45 -11.53
CA GLU A 151 8.14 4.90 -10.50
C GLU A 151 8.31 3.85 -9.39
N MET A 152 9.46 3.94 -8.72
CA MET A 152 9.84 3.09 -7.59
C MET A 152 10.26 3.96 -6.42
N LEU A 153 9.85 3.56 -5.21
CA LEU A 153 10.28 4.18 -3.98
C LEU A 153 10.95 3.14 -3.09
N TYR A 154 12.20 3.40 -2.71
CA TYR A 154 12.88 2.67 -1.66
C TYR A 154 12.45 3.20 -0.29
N ILE A 155 12.08 2.29 0.61
CA ILE A 155 11.68 2.53 1.99
C ILE A 155 12.66 1.73 2.87
N PRO A 156 13.57 2.41 3.58
CA PRO A 156 14.53 1.73 4.44
C PRO A 156 13.84 1.00 5.61
N PRO A 157 14.52 0.02 6.24
CA PRO A 157 14.00 -0.66 7.41
C PRO A 157 13.59 0.34 8.50
N LYS A 158 12.43 0.09 9.11
CA LYS A 158 11.83 0.89 10.20
C LYS A 158 11.46 2.33 9.85
N TYR A 159 11.56 2.74 8.58
CA TYR A 159 10.94 4.00 8.17
C TYR A 159 9.42 3.89 8.27
N TRP A 160 8.84 4.82 9.02
CA TRP A 160 7.40 4.93 9.11
C TRP A 160 6.87 5.46 7.79
N HIS A 161 5.85 4.84 7.25
CA HIS A 161 5.25 5.22 5.98
C HIS A 161 3.73 5.13 6.06
N TYR A 162 3.09 6.21 5.63
CA TYR A 162 1.66 6.30 5.37
C TYR A 162 1.43 6.24 3.87
N VAL A 163 0.39 5.54 3.43
CA VAL A 163 0.09 5.37 2.00
C VAL A 163 -1.39 5.56 1.74
N ARG A 164 -1.73 6.42 0.78
CA ARG A 164 -3.10 6.56 0.26
C ARG A 164 -3.13 6.45 -1.25
N SER A 165 -4.00 5.59 -1.78
CA SER A 165 -4.24 5.50 -3.23
C SER A 165 -5.03 6.71 -3.71
N LEU A 166 -4.50 7.43 -4.70
CA LEU A 166 -5.14 8.62 -5.29
C LEU A 166 -6.15 8.25 -6.40
N SER A 167 -6.02 7.05 -6.95
CA SER A 167 -6.89 6.46 -7.96
C SER A 167 -7.03 4.95 -7.69
N THR A 168 -7.81 4.24 -8.49
CA THR A 168 -7.64 2.77 -8.57
C THR A 168 -6.16 2.48 -8.82
N SER A 169 -5.61 1.58 -8.00
CA SER A 169 -4.17 1.44 -7.85
C SER A 169 -3.74 -0.02 -7.78
N PHE A 170 -2.62 -0.32 -8.45
CA PHE A 170 -1.89 -1.58 -8.33
C PHE A 170 -0.41 -1.28 -8.09
N SER A 171 0.16 -1.87 -7.04
CA SER A 171 1.58 -1.76 -6.72
C SER A 171 2.16 -3.11 -6.36
N VAL A 172 3.47 -3.26 -6.55
CA VAL A 172 4.24 -4.43 -6.15
C VAL A 172 5.32 -3.98 -5.18
N SER A 173 5.52 -4.71 -4.09
CA SER A 173 6.59 -4.43 -3.14
C SER A 173 7.54 -5.62 -3.00
N PHE A 174 8.83 -5.34 -2.90
CA PHE A 174 9.91 -6.32 -2.78
C PHE A 174 10.58 -6.15 -1.42
N TRP A 175 10.51 -7.16 -0.56
CA TRP A 175 11.03 -7.08 0.81
C TRP A 175 12.20 -8.05 1.03
N TRP A 176 13.33 -7.56 1.54
CA TRP A 176 14.53 -8.36 1.82
C TRP A 176 15.21 -7.90 3.13
N ALA A 177 16.23 -8.63 3.60
CA ALA A 177 16.94 -8.35 4.85
C ALA A 177 18.32 -9.03 4.88
#